data_AF-A0A8S3T0A7-F1
#
_entry.id   AF-A0A8S3T0A7-F1
#
_cell.length_a   1.000
_cell.length_b   1.000
_cell.length_c   1.000
_cell.angle_alpha   90.00
_cell.angle_beta   90.00
_cell.angle_gamma   90.00
#
_symmetry.space_group_name_H-M   'P 1'
#
loop_
_entity.id
_entity.type
_entity.pdbx_description
1 polymer ?
#
loop_
_entity_poly.entity_id
_entity_poly.type
_entity_poly.pdbx_seq_one_letter_code
_entity_poly.pdbx_strand_id
1 'polypeptide(L)'
;MCDALDTTQEITKLVKKSPQRDTKLEKIRKAAMYESEDDYMYAGIRVLCPTRWTVKADAMIAIINNYESLKKLWEWSLEKLKDTDMKARVRGVDAHMQRFDFFFGLSLGECLLRNADNLSAGLQTKDLSAAEGKVMALKTVKAISLMRTEEAFSLFWQKVITFAEQRGVDKPCLPRHKRMPARLETGNAEPYYHETPEGYFRQIYLLAIDHMVNSITDRFDTPDFDMYVNAEQVLIKCIRGDEFEGELHAVTTFYGDDFQEDNLRCQLRMISANFESDCKREDER
;
A
#
# COMPACT_ATOMS: atom_id res chain seq x y z
N MET A 1 -11.85 5.94 -1.33
CA MET A 1 -10.46 5.81 -0.82
C MET A 1 -9.68 7.12 -0.84
N CYS A 2 -9.75 7.94 -1.89
CA CYS A 2 -9.05 9.24 -1.95
C CYS A 2 -9.32 10.12 -0.73
N ASP A 3 -10.60 10.28 -0.36
CA ASP A 3 -11.02 11.06 0.82
C ASP A 3 -10.43 10.52 2.15
N ALA A 4 -10.16 9.20 2.23
CA ALA A 4 -9.59 8.59 3.43
C ALA A 4 -8.08 8.91 3.57
N LEU A 5 -7.34 8.92 2.46
CA LEU A 5 -5.94 9.35 2.45
C LEU A 5 -5.81 10.83 2.78
N ASP A 6 -6.67 11.68 2.20
CA ASP A 6 -6.65 13.13 2.46
C ASP A 6 -6.96 13.43 3.92
N THR A 7 -7.98 12.78 4.48
CA THR A 7 -8.33 12.91 5.89
C THR A 7 -7.21 12.37 6.80
N THR A 8 -6.59 11.23 6.46
CA THR A 8 -5.41 10.69 7.16
C THR A 8 -4.26 11.70 7.17
N GLN A 9 -4.00 12.33 6.02
CA GLN A 9 -2.97 13.35 5.89
C GLN A 9 -3.29 14.58 6.72
N GLU A 10 -4.55 15.01 6.73
CA GLU A 10 -5.00 16.16 7.51
C GLU A 10 -4.92 15.88 9.03
N ILE A 11 -5.42 14.74 9.52
CA ILE A 11 -5.23 14.27 10.91
C ILE A 11 -3.76 14.37 11.30
N THR A 12 -2.89 13.82 10.47
CA THR A 12 -1.46 13.83 10.74
C THR A 12 -0.90 15.25 10.81
N LYS A 13 -1.25 16.13 9.86
CA LYS A 13 -0.83 17.54 9.86
C LYS A 13 -1.31 18.25 11.12
N LEU A 14 -2.57 18.03 11.51
CA LEU A 14 -3.17 18.62 12.71
C LEU A 14 -2.39 18.20 13.97
N VAL A 15 -2.06 16.93 14.12
CA VAL A 15 -1.28 16.46 15.28
C VAL A 15 0.15 16.98 15.24
N LYS A 16 0.88 16.67 14.15
CA LYS A 16 2.35 16.82 14.11
C LYS A 16 2.83 18.24 13.86
N LYS A 17 2.04 19.12 13.26
CA LYS A 17 2.41 20.55 13.12
C LYS A 17 2.16 21.38 14.39
N SER A 18 1.66 20.76 15.46
CA SER A 18 1.28 21.45 16.69
C SER A 18 1.89 20.75 17.90
N PRO A 19 3.02 21.24 18.45
CA PRO A 19 3.71 20.61 19.58
C PRO A 19 2.81 20.35 20.79
N GLN A 20 1.86 21.25 21.04
CA GLN A 20 0.87 21.10 22.13
C GLN A 20 -0.08 19.92 21.91
N ARG A 21 -0.53 19.70 20.66
CA ARG A 21 -1.45 18.61 20.32
C ARG A 21 -0.72 17.26 20.32
N ASP A 22 0.50 17.23 19.79
CA ASP A 22 1.34 16.02 19.84
C ASP A 22 1.61 15.62 21.30
N THR A 23 2.04 16.57 22.13
CA THR A 23 2.26 16.32 23.57
C THR A 23 0.97 15.90 24.29
N LYS A 24 -0.17 16.53 23.98
CA LYS A 24 -1.45 16.18 24.58
C LYS A 24 -1.90 14.78 24.17
N LEU A 25 -1.70 14.39 22.92
CA LEU A 25 -2.01 13.04 22.45
C LEU A 25 -1.17 11.98 23.17
N GLU A 26 0.12 12.22 23.33
CA GLU A 26 1.00 11.33 24.12
C GLU A 26 0.51 11.20 25.57
N LYS A 27 0.05 12.29 26.19
CA LYS A 27 -0.53 12.25 27.54
C LYS A 27 -1.84 11.45 27.59
N ILE A 28 -2.73 11.64 26.62
CA ILE A 28 -3.99 10.89 26.54
C ILE A 28 -3.71 9.39 26.38
N ARG A 29 -2.75 9.03 25.52
CA ARG A 29 -2.36 7.64 25.28
C ARG A 29 -1.75 6.98 26.51
N LYS A 30 -0.83 7.68 27.19
CA LYS A 30 -0.25 7.18 28.45
C LYS A 30 -1.31 7.02 29.54
N ALA A 31 -2.28 7.93 29.63
CA ALA A 31 -3.38 7.80 30.58
C ALA A 31 -4.25 6.57 30.28
N ALA A 32 -4.63 6.37 29.02
CA ALA A 32 -5.39 5.19 28.60
C ALA A 32 -4.66 3.86 28.89
N MET A 33 -3.32 3.87 28.80
CA MET A 33 -2.48 2.71 29.13
C MET A 33 -2.56 2.31 30.61
N TYR A 34 -2.57 3.27 31.53
CA TYR A 34 -2.72 2.97 32.96
C TYR A 34 -4.11 2.44 33.33
N GLU A 35 -5.10 2.66 32.46
CA GLU A 35 -6.47 2.19 32.61
C GLU A 35 -6.69 0.81 31.96
N SER A 36 -5.84 0.39 31.02
CA SER A 36 -5.91 -0.91 30.34
C SER A 36 -4.97 -1.94 30.98
N GLU A 37 -5.46 -3.17 31.18
CA GLU A 37 -4.61 -4.30 31.64
C GLU A 37 -3.61 -4.79 30.57
N ASP A 38 -3.76 -4.34 29.32
CA ASP A 38 -2.88 -4.68 28.20
C ASP A 38 -1.63 -3.76 28.15
N ASP A 39 -0.44 -4.35 28.29
CA ASP A 39 0.88 -3.66 28.25
C ASP A 39 1.31 -3.21 26.83
N TYR A 40 0.40 -3.19 25.86
CA TYR A 40 0.72 -2.91 24.46
C TYR A 40 0.66 -1.42 24.13
N MET A 41 1.83 -0.77 24.03
CA MET A 41 1.91 0.61 23.54
C MET A 41 1.90 0.64 22.01
N TYR A 42 0.78 1.03 21.42
CA TYR A 42 0.76 1.39 20.00
C TYR A 42 1.68 2.58 19.73
N ALA A 43 2.40 2.58 18.60
CA ALA A 43 3.18 3.73 18.19
C ALA A 43 2.30 4.98 17.97
N GLY A 44 2.89 6.17 18.10
CA GLY A 44 2.17 7.43 17.86
C GLY A 44 1.85 7.66 16.40
N ILE A 45 1.16 8.77 16.13
CA ILE A 45 0.77 9.15 14.76
C ILE A 45 2.03 9.30 13.89
N ARG A 46 2.05 8.59 12.76
CA ARG A 46 3.14 8.64 11.79
C ARG A 46 2.81 9.60 10.67
N VAL A 47 3.82 10.35 10.22
CA VAL A 47 3.63 11.32 9.14
C VAL A 47 3.39 10.64 7.82
N LEU A 48 2.20 10.83 7.24
CA LEU A 48 1.98 10.52 5.84
C LEU A 48 2.75 11.53 5.00
N CYS A 49 3.89 11.09 4.47
CA CYS A 49 4.74 11.90 3.60
C CYS A 49 4.15 11.88 2.17
N PRO A 50 3.78 13.03 1.58
CA PRO A 50 3.15 13.04 0.25
C PRO A 50 4.08 12.56 -0.86
N THR A 51 5.38 12.82 -0.71
CA THR A 51 6.42 12.50 -1.69
C THR A 51 7.03 11.11 -1.49
N ARG A 52 6.96 10.55 -0.28
CA ARG A 52 7.46 9.20 0.01
C ARG A 52 6.29 8.23 0.04
N TRP A 53 6.13 7.47 -1.03
CA TRP A 53 5.00 6.54 -1.19
C TRP A 53 5.02 5.37 -0.20
N THR A 54 6.12 5.15 0.53
CA THR A 54 6.43 3.97 1.36
C THR A 54 6.23 4.22 2.87
N VAL A 55 5.06 4.66 3.33
CA VAL A 55 4.71 4.73 4.77
C VAL A 55 3.18 4.79 4.97
N LYS A 56 2.40 4.39 3.96
CA LYS A 56 0.96 4.71 3.98
C LYS A 56 0.22 3.80 4.95
N ALA A 57 0.52 2.50 4.95
CA ALA A 57 -0.12 1.55 5.86
C ALA A 57 0.21 1.86 7.32
N ASP A 58 1.46 2.24 7.58
CA ASP A 58 1.95 2.66 8.89
C ASP A 58 1.25 3.90 9.45
N ALA A 59 0.97 4.89 8.60
CA ALA A 59 0.20 6.06 9.00
C ALA A 59 -1.26 5.71 9.28
N MET A 60 -1.87 4.86 8.44
CA MET A 60 -3.27 4.45 8.61
C MET A 60 -3.47 3.60 9.87
N ILE A 61 -2.64 2.58 10.11
CA ILE A 61 -2.73 1.74 11.30
C ILE A 61 -2.52 2.57 12.58
N ALA A 62 -1.65 3.58 12.54
CA ALA A 62 -1.44 4.48 13.66
C ALA A 62 -2.73 5.27 13.99
N ILE A 63 -3.51 5.68 13.00
CA ILE A 63 -4.82 6.33 13.25
C ILE A 63 -5.83 5.31 13.80
N ILE A 64 -5.91 4.11 13.24
CA ILE A 64 -6.83 3.04 13.71
C ILE A 64 -6.57 2.72 15.19
N ASN A 65 -5.31 2.57 15.57
CA ASN A 65 -4.89 2.23 16.92
C ASN A 65 -5.09 3.38 17.92
N ASN A 66 -5.01 4.63 17.45
CA ASN A 66 -5.16 5.81 18.30
C ASN A 66 -6.53 6.48 18.17
N TYR A 67 -7.55 5.79 17.64
CA TYR A 67 -8.82 6.40 17.24
C TYR A 67 -9.53 7.14 18.38
N GLU A 68 -9.67 6.49 19.54
CA GLU A 68 -10.31 7.08 20.72
C GLU A 68 -9.47 8.20 21.33
N SER A 69 -8.15 8.02 21.35
CA SER A 69 -7.22 9.05 21.81
C SER A 69 -7.29 10.30 20.94
N LEU A 70 -7.49 10.14 19.62
CA LEU A 70 -7.70 11.23 18.68
C LEU A 70 -9.05 11.92 18.91
N LYS A 71 -10.14 11.19 19.17
CA LYS A 71 -11.44 11.79 19.54
C LYS A 71 -11.32 12.71 20.77
N LYS A 72 -10.72 12.19 21.86
CA LYS A 72 -10.42 12.97 23.07
C LYS A 72 -9.51 14.18 22.79
N LEU A 73 -8.56 14.04 21.87
CA LEU A 73 -7.68 15.14 21.46
C LEU A 73 -8.47 16.24 20.72
N TRP A 74 -9.44 15.88 19.88
CA TRP A 74 -10.26 16.85 19.13
C TRP A 74 -11.18 17.64 20.04
N GLU A 75 -11.85 16.99 20.98
CA GLU A 75 -12.66 17.64 22.02
C GLU A 75 -11.82 18.69 22.77
N TRP A 76 -10.67 18.28 23.29
CA TRP A 76 -9.74 19.19 23.96
C TRP A 76 -9.24 20.33 23.05
N SER A 77 -8.94 20.02 21.79
CA SER A 77 -8.46 21.01 20.83
C SER A 77 -9.52 22.08 20.56
N LEU A 78 -10.80 21.69 20.44
CA LEU A 78 -11.90 22.62 20.21
C LEU A 78 -12.13 23.57 21.39
N GLU A 79 -11.91 23.10 22.62
CA GLU A 79 -11.96 23.95 23.82
C GLU A 79 -10.80 24.96 23.89
N LYS A 80 -9.59 24.54 23.50
CA LYS A 80 -8.37 25.36 23.65
C LYS A 80 -8.12 26.31 22.50
N LEU A 81 -8.50 25.93 21.28
CA LEU A 81 -8.27 26.77 20.11
C LEU A 81 -9.08 28.07 20.20
N LYS A 82 -8.47 29.17 19.79
CA LYS A 82 -9.16 30.46 19.62
C LYS A 82 -9.45 30.75 18.16
N ASP A 83 -8.53 30.35 17.27
CA ASP A 83 -8.65 30.53 15.84
C ASP A 83 -9.83 29.73 15.26
N THR A 84 -10.69 30.44 14.54
CA THR A 84 -11.92 29.90 13.95
C THR A 84 -11.61 28.95 12.80
N ASP A 85 -10.59 29.24 11.99
CA ASP A 85 -10.22 28.42 10.84
C ASP A 85 -9.65 27.08 11.31
N MET A 86 -8.75 27.12 12.30
CA MET A 86 -8.22 25.93 12.95
C MET A 86 -9.32 25.09 13.59
N LYS A 87 -10.30 25.72 14.24
CA LYS A 87 -11.49 25.03 14.80
C LYS A 87 -12.31 24.35 13.70
N ALA A 88 -12.56 25.03 12.58
CA ALA A 88 -13.30 24.47 11.47
C ALA A 88 -12.61 23.22 10.90
N ARG A 89 -11.28 23.23 10.76
CA ARG A 89 -10.49 22.07 10.31
C ARG A 89 -10.58 20.89 11.28
N VAL A 90 -10.44 21.14 12.58
CA VAL A 90 -10.56 20.09 13.62
C VAL A 90 -11.98 19.50 13.61
N ARG A 91 -13.03 20.33 13.53
CA ARG A 91 -14.42 19.86 13.40
C ARG A 91 -14.63 19.03 12.14
N GLY A 92 -14.05 19.45 11.02
CA GLY A 92 -14.12 18.71 9.76
C GLY A 92 -13.52 17.30 9.91
N VAL A 93 -12.30 17.20 10.45
CA VAL A 93 -11.64 15.92 10.69
C VAL A 93 -12.42 15.05 11.68
N ASP A 94 -12.91 15.62 12.77
CA ASP A 94 -13.71 14.90 13.77
C ASP A 94 -15.00 14.34 13.14
N ALA A 95 -15.71 15.14 12.34
CA ALA A 95 -16.87 14.69 11.60
C ALA A 95 -16.54 13.60 10.56
N HIS A 96 -15.40 13.70 9.87
CA HIS A 96 -14.94 12.64 8.97
C HIS A 96 -14.62 11.34 9.71
N MET A 97 -14.01 11.42 10.91
CA MET A 97 -13.78 10.27 11.78
C MET A 97 -15.08 9.65 12.34
N GLN A 98 -16.21 10.32 12.26
CA GLN A 98 -17.49 9.69 12.63
C GLN A 98 -18.08 8.89 11.47
N ARG A 99 -17.74 9.23 10.21
CA ARG A 99 -18.31 8.57 9.03
C ARG A 99 -17.72 7.17 8.80
N PHE A 100 -18.62 6.22 8.55
CA PHE A 100 -18.23 4.86 8.19
C PHE A 100 -17.33 4.80 6.95
N ASP A 101 -17.61 5.58 5.91
CA ASP A 101 -16.83 5.60 4.65
C ASP A 101 -15.34 5.86 4.89
N PHE A 102 -15.02 6.78 5.82
CA PHE A 102 -13.66 7.08 6.20
C PHE A 102 -13.03 5.89 6.93
N PHE A 103 -13.72 5.33 7.92
CA PHE A 103 -13.21 4.22 8.71
C PHE A 103 -13.01 2.95 7.88
N PHE A 104 -13.94 2.64 6.98
CA PHE A 104 -13.82 1.58 5.99
C PHE A 104 -12.64 1.83 5.06
N GLY A 105 -12.52 3.03 4.50
CA GLY A 105 -11.41 3.40 3.62
C GLY A 105 -10.04 3.34 4.32
N LEU A 106 -9.98 3.70 5.60
CA LEU A 106 -8.79 3.62 6.43
C LEU A 106 -8.39 2.15 6.68
N SER A 107 -9.36 1.29 7.00
CA SER A 107 -9.14 -0.14 7.26
C SER A 107 -8.75 -0.90 5.99
N LEU A 108 -9.42 -0.61 4.87
CA LEU A 108 -9.11 -1.19 3.57
C LEU A 108 -7.74 -0.71 3.07
N GLY A 109 -7.48 0.58 3.20
CA GLY A 109 -6.20 1.18 2.81
C GLY A 109 -5.04 0.59 3.60
N GLU A 110 -5.19 0.38 4.91
CA GLU A 110 -4.16 -0.27 5.71
C GLU A 110 -3.89 -1.70 5.22
N CYS A 111 -4.93 -2.50 5.04
CA CYS A 111 -4.84 -3.89 4.59
C CYS A 111 -4.15 -4.01 3.22
N LEU A 112 -4.54 -3.17 2.26
CA LEU A 112 -3.99 -3.19 0.91
C LEU A 112 -2.58 -2.58 0.85
N LEU A 113 -2.42 -1.35 1.33
CA LEU A 113 -1.16 -0.62 1.20
C LEU A 113 -0.03 -1.27 2.00
N ARG A 114 -0.32 -2.10 3.02
CA ARG A 114 0.69 -2.90 3.71
C ARG A 114 1.45 -3.80 2.74
N ASN A 115 0.73 -4.42 1.80
CA ASN A 115 1.34 -5.30 0.80
C ASN A 115 2.24 -4.51 -0.17
N ALA A 116 1.82 -3.31 -0.58
CA ALA A 116 2.64 -2.43 -1.41
C ALA A 116 3.86 -1.87 -0.66
N ASP A 117 3.69 -1.44 0.59
CA ASP A 117 4.78 -0.92 1.43
C ASP A 117 5.86 -2.01 1.64
N ASN A 118 5.43 -3.25 1.91
CA ASN A 118 6.34 -4.40 2.05
C ASN A 118 7.07 -4.73 0.74
N LEU A 119 6.35 -4.76 -0.39
CA LEU A 119 6.95 -4.96 -1.71
C LEU A 119 7.99 -3.86 -2.00
N SER A 120 7.63 -2.60 -1.78
CA SER A 120 8.54 -1.49 -2.03
C SER A 120 9.77 -1.51 -1.12
N ALA A 121 9.63 -1.92 0.14
CA ALA A 121 10.76 -2.07 1.06
C ALA A 121 11.68 -3.22 0.62
N GLY A 122 11.09 -4.35 0.21
CA GLY A 122 11.82 -5.50 -0.32
C GLY A 122 12.59 -5.16 -1.60
N LEU A 123 11.97 -4.45 -2.54
CA LEU A 123 12.60 -4.01 -3.79
C LEU A 123 13.78 -3.03 -3.61
N GLN A 124 13.90 -2.42 -2.44
CA GLN A 124 14.97 -1.47 -2.13
C GLN A 124 16.13 -2.13 -1.36
N THR A 125 16.10 -3.45 -1.15
CA THR A 125 17.25 -4.13 -0.54
C THR A 125 18.40 -4.21 -1.53
N LYS A 126 19.61 -3.93 -1.04
CA LYS A 126 20.82 -3.78 -1.85
C LYS A 126 21.25 -5.05 -2.60
N ASP A 127 20.84 -6.21 -2.10
CA ASP A 127 21.26 -7.53 -2.60
C ASP A 127 20.18 -8.19 -3.47
N LEU A 128 19.13 -7.46 -3.87
CA LEU A 128 18.03 -8.02 -4.65
C LEU A 128 18.32 -7.97 -6.15
N SER A 129 18.16 -9.12 -6.80
CA SER A 129 18.24 -9.22 -8.25
C SER A 129 16.95 -8.77 -8.94
N ALA A 130 17.00 -8.53 -10.26
CA ALA A 130 15.81 -8.20 -11.05
C ALA A 130 14.84 -9.37 -11.09
N ALA A 131 15.36 -10.58 -11.28
CA ALA A 131 14.58 -11.81 -11.31
C ALA A 131 13.87 -12.03 -9.96
N GLU A 132 14.58 -11.84 -8.85
CA GLU A 132 14.02 -11.91 -7.51
C GLU A 132 12.96 -10.84 -7.27
N GLY A 133 13.20 -9.61 -7.74
CA GLY A 133 12.23 -8.51 -7.71
C GLY A 133 10.94 -8.85 -8.46
N LYS A 134 11.02 -9.45 -9.66
CA LYS A 134 9.85 -9.92 -10.41
C LYS A 134 9.06 -10.96 -9.62
N VAL A 135 9.77 -11.95 -9.07
CA VAL A 135 9.15 -13.02 -8.26
C VAL A 135 8.48 -12.44 -7.02
N MET A 136 9.09 -11.45 -6.36
CA MET A 136 8.51 -10.77 -5.21
C MET A 136 7.21 -10.05 -5.58
N ALA A 137 7.20 -9.30 -6.68
CA ALA A 137 6.00 -8.62 -7.18
C ALA A 137 4.87 -9.62 -7.50
N LEU A 138 5.17 -10.72 -8.20
CA LEU A 138 4.20 -11.78 -8.50
C LEU A 138 3.63 -12.44 -7.24
N LYS A 139 4.47 -12.69 -6.23
CA LYS A 139 4.01 -13.20 -4.93
C LYS A 139 3.08 -12.19 -4.23
N THR A 140 3.40 -10.90 -4.29
CA THR A 140 2.53 -9.85 -3.75
C THR A 140 1.19 -9.80 -4.48
N VAL A 141 1.18 -9.87 -5.82
CA VAL A 141 -0.05 -9.96 -6.62
C VAL A 141 -0.87 -11.18 -6.19
N LYS A 142 -0.25 -12.35 -6.08
CA LYS A 142 -0.94 -13.58 -5.66
C LYS A 142 -1.55 -13.42 -4.27
N ALA A 143 -0.81 -12.85 -3.31
CA ALA A 143 -1.31 -12.60 -1.96
C ALA A 143 -2.53 -11.66 -1.96
N ILE A 144 -2.48 -10.60 -2.77
CA ILE A 144 -3.59 -9.63 -2.88
C ILE A 144 -4.81 -10.28 -3.56
N SER A 145 -4.60 -11.05 -4.62
CA SER A 145 -5.67 -11.75 -5.35
C SER A 145 -6.41 -12.77 -4.49
N LEU A 146 -5.76 -13.38 -3.49
CA LEU A 146 -6.42 -14.27 -2.53
C LEU A 146 -7.45 -13.55 -1.65
N MET A 147 -7.37 -12.22 -1.53
CA MET A 147 -8.36 -11.43 -0.80
C MET A 147 -9.61 -11.15 -1.65
N ARG A 148 -9.58 -11.46 -2.95
CA ARG A 148 -10.67 -11.20 -3.89
C ARG A 148 -11.76 -12.29 -3.87
N THR A 149 -12.14 -12.76 -2.69
CA THR A 149 -13.21 -13.76 -2.53
C THR A 149 -14.34 -13.24 -1.63
N GLU A 150 -15.50 -13.90 -1.71
CA GLU A 150 -16.65 -13.52 -0.89
C GLU A 150 -16.39 -13.75 0.60
N GLU A 151 -15.67 -14.82 0.92
CA GLU A 151 -15.31 -15.19 2.29
C GLU A 151 -14.33 -14.17 2.88
N ALA A 152 -13.33 -13.75 2.10
CA ALA A 152 -12.37 -12.73 2.51
C ALA A 152 -13.06 -11.38 2.73
N PHE A 153 -13.98 -10.99 1.83
CA PHE A 153 -14.79 -9.80 2.03
C PHE A 153 -15.66 -9.90 3.28
N SER A 154 -16.36 -11.01 3.51
CA SER A 154 -17.24 -11.21 4.66
C SER A 154 -16.47 -11.08 5.98
N LEU A 155 -15.29 -11.69 6.08
CA LEU A 155 -14.42 -11.58 7.25
C LEU A 155 -13.93 -10.14 7.47
N PHE A 156 -13.52 -9.47 6.38
CA PHE A 156 -13.10 -8.07 6.43
C PHE A 156 -14.25 -7.17 6.88
N TRP A 157 -15.44 -7.34 6.31
CA TRP A 157 -16.65 -6.57 6.63
C TRP A 157 -17.03 -6.73 8.10
N GLN A 158 -17.11 -7.96 8.60
CA GLN A 158 -17.40 -8.23 10.01
C GLN A 158 -16.40 -7.55 10.94
N LYS A 159 -15.10 -7.67 10.66
CA LYS A 159 -14.04 -7.01 11.42
C LYS A 159 -14.23 -5.50 11.46
N VAL A 160 -14.50 -4.87 10.31
CA VAL A 160 -14.67 -3.40 10.22
C VAL A 160 -15.91 -2.94 10.96
N ILE A 161 -17.04 -3.67 10.86
CA ILE A 161 -18.28 -3.34 11.58
C ILE A 161 -18.06 -3.42 13.09
N THR A 162 -17.48 -4.52 13.60
CA THR A 162 -17.20 -4.67 15.03
C THR A 162 -16.29 -3.55 15.54
N PHE A 163 -15.25 -3.20 14.79
CA PHE A 163 -14.32 -2.14 15.19
C PHE A 163 -14.94 -0.75 15.11
N ALA A 164 -15.83 -0.51 14.15
CA ALA A 164 -16.59 0.72 14.00
C ALA A 164 -17.55 0.91 15.19
N GLU A 165 -18.28 -0.15 15.57
CA GLU A 165 -19.20 -0.14 16.73
C GLU A 165 -18.46 0.14 18.03
N GLN A 166 -17.34 -0.55 18.29
CA GLN A 166 -16.51 -0.32 19.47
C GLN A 166 -16.01 1.13 19.58
N ARG A 167 -15.73 1.77 18.43
CA ARG A 167 -15.20 3.14 18.37
C ARG A 167 -16.29 4.20 18.24
N GLY A 168 -17.57 3.83 18.25
CA GLY A 168 -18.69 4.76 18.03
C GLY A 168 -18.60 5.51 16.70
N VAL A 169 -18.30 4.78 15.62
CA VAL A 169 -18.40 5.25 14.24
C VAL A 169 -19.84 5.03 13.75
N ASP A 170 -20.32 5.90 12.87
CA ASP A 170 -21.66 5.80 12.29
C ASP A 170 -21.86 4.46 11.56
N LYS A 171 -23.12 4.03 11.46
CA LYS A 171 -23.48 2.83 10.70
C LYS A 171 -23.22 3.05 9.20
N PRO A 172 -22.87 1.97 8.45
CA PRO A 172 -22.76 2.06 7.00
C PRO A 172 -24.08 2.54 6.39
N CYS A 173 -24.01 3.49 5.46
CA CYS A 173 -25.17 4.02 4.77
C CYS A 173 -24.88 4.13 3.27
N LEU A 174 -25.94 4.10 2.46
CA LEU A 174 -25.81 4.32 1.03
C LEU A 174 -25.52 5.79 0.73
N PRO A 175 -24.68 6.08 -0.28
CA PRO A 175 -24.47 7.45 -0.71
C PRO A 175 -25.77 8.04 -1.23
N ARG A 176 -25.95 9.34 -1.04
CA ARG A 176 -27.10 10.07 -1.56
C ARG A 176 -27.17 9.91 -3.09
N HIS A 177 -28.32 9.52 -3.62
CA HIS A 177 -28.55 9.43 -5.06
C HIS A 177 -28.34 10.80 -5.70
N LYS A 178 -27.44 10.86 -6.68
CA LYS A 178 -27.19 12.05 -7.49
C LYS A 178 -27.81 11.82 -8.86
N ARG A 179 -28.76 12.66 -9.25
CA ARG A 179 -29.25 12.68 -10.63
C ARG A 179 -28.16 13.28 -11.53
N MET A 180 -27.85 12.60 -12.62
CA MET A 180 -26.92 13.12 -13.61
C MET A 180 -27.50 14.40 -14.22
N PRO A 181 -26.71 15.47 -14.41
CA PRO A 181 -27.19 16.66 -15.11
C PRO A 181 -27.66 16.28 -16.52
N ALA A 182 -28.82 16.77 -16.95
CA ALA A 182 -29.46 16.41 -18.23
C ALA A 182 -28.54 16.54 -19.46
N ARG A 183 -27.59 17.49 -19.44
CA ARG A 183 -26.59 17.67 -20.51
C ARG A 183 -25.58 16.52 -20.66
N LEU A 184 -25.46 15.65 -19.66
CA LEU A 184 -24.56 14.49 -19.61
C LEU A 184 -25.32 13.16 -19.67
N GLU A 185 -26.66 13.19 -19.63
CA GLU A 185 -27.48 11.99 -19.81
C GLU A 185 -27.27 11.44 -21.22
N THR A 186 -26.52 10.33 -21.28
CA THR A 186 -26.24 9.61 -22.53
C THR A 186 -27.00 8.29 -22.47
N GLY A 187 -28.12 8.20 -23.19
CA GLY A 187 -28.99 7.03 -23.23
C GLY A 187 -30.17 7.07 -22.26
N ASN A 188 -31.09 6.11 -22.41
CA ASN A 188 -32.33 5.98 -21.62
C ASN A 188 -32.24 4.89 -20.53
N ALA A 189 -31.04 4.44 -20.17
CA ALA A 189 -30.89 3.42 -19.15
C ALA A 189 -31.10 4.03 -17.75
N GLU A 190 -31.87 3.34 -16.91
CA GLU A 190 -32.04 3.71 -15.51
C GLU A 190 -30.68 3.64 -14.79
N PRO A 191 -30.34 4.64 -13.94
CA PRO A 191 -29.09 4.60 -13.20
C PRO A 191 -29.07 3.42 -12.22
N TYR A 192 -27.96 2.69 -12.18
CA TYR A 192 -27.76 1.61 -11.21
C TYR A 192 -27.47 2.20 -9.82
N TYR A 193 -28.18 1.69 -8.81
CA TYR A 193 -27.96 1.98 -7.40
C TYR A 193 -27.89 0.68 -6.61
N HIS A 194 -27.03 0.63 -5.59
CA HIS A 194 -26.99 -0.52 -4.69
C HIS A 194 -28.19 -0.52 -3.75
N GLU A 195 -28.72 -1.71 -3.48
CA GLU A 195 -29.83 -1.90 -2.53
C GLU A 195 -29.34 -1.89 -1.08
N THR A 196 -28.12 -2.38 -0.82
CA THR A 196 -27.56 -2.51 0.51
C THR A 196 -26.24 -1.75 0.66
N PRO A 197 -25.97 -1.12 1.82
CA PRO A 197 -24.65 -0.52 2.11
C PRO A 197 -23.51 -1.54 1.96
N GLU A 198 -23.72 -2.78 2.42
CA GLU A 198 -22.74 -3.85 2.29
C GLU A 198 -22.39 -4.13 0.82
N GLY A 199 -23.39 -4.21 -0.07
CA GLY A 199 -23.15 -4.38 -1.51
C GLY A 199 -22.37 -3.23 -2.13
N TYR A 200 -22.63 -1.99 -1.69
CA TYR A 200 -21.87 -0.82 -2.11
C TYR A 200 -20.41 -0.88 -1.67
N PHE A 201 -20.14 -1.18 -0.39
CA PHE A 201 -18.78 -1.30 0.13
C PHE A 201 -18.03 -2.52 -0.42
N ARG A 202 -18.76 -3.61 -0.73
CA ARG A 202 -18.23 -4.77 -1.43
C ARG A 202 -17.69 -4.40 -2.81
N GLN A 203 -18.43 -3.60 -3.58
CA GLN A 203 -17.93 -3.11 -4.87
C GLN A 203 -16.64 -2.30 -4.69
N ILE A 204 -16.58 -1.39 -3.71
CA ILE A 204 -15.37 -0.61 -3.42
C ILE A 204 -14.20 -1.52 -3.05
N TYR A 205 -14.43 -2.53 -2.22
CA TYR A 205 -13.43 -3.52 -1.81
C TYR A 205 -12.84 -4.26 -3.00
N LEU A 206 -13.69 -4.79 -3.89
CA LEU A 206 -13.25 -5.53 -5.06
C LEU A 206 -12.51 -4.63 -6.06
N LEU A 207 -13.03 -3.43 -6.34
CA LEU A 207 -12.37 -2.46 -7.22
C LEU A 207 -11.00 -2.03 -6.68
N ALA A 208 -10.86 -1.92 -5.36
CA ALA A 208 -9.58 -1.59 -4.72
C ALA A 208 -8.53 -2.67 -4.94
N ILE A 209 -8.93 -3.93 -4.77
CA ILE A 209 -8.07 -5.10 -5.00
C ILE A 209 -7.69 -5.18 -6.48
N ASP A 210 -8.67 -5.09 -7.38
CA ASP A 210 -8.46 -5.15 -8.83
C ASP A 210 -7.49 -4.05 -9.28
N HIS A 211 -7.69 -2.81 -8.80
CA HIS A 211 -6.79 -1.71 -9.09
C HIS A 211 -5.37 -1.98 -8.59
N MET A 212 -5.21 -2.52 -7.37
CA MET A 212 -3.89 -2.77 -6.80
C MET A 212 -3.16 -3.90 -7.53
N VAL A 213 -3.87 -4.98 -7.86
CA VAL A 213 -3.35 -6.10 -8.67
C VAL A 213 -2.88 -5.56 -10.02
N ASN A 214 -3.74 -4.85 -10.76
CA ASN A 214 -3.39 -4.32 -12.07
C ASN A 214 -2.21 -3.35 -11.98
N SER A 215 -2.18 -2.45 -10.98
CA SER A 215 -1.08 -1.50 -10.82
C SER A 215 0.29 -2.17 -10.62
N ILE A 216 0.33 -3.31 -9.92
CA ILE A 216 1.59 -4.07 -9.73
C ILE A 216 1.90 -4.88 -10.97
N THR A 217 0.92 -5.57 -11.55
CA THR A 217 1.08 -6.35 -12.78
C THR A 217 1.59 -5.48 -13.92
N ASP A 218 0.94 -4.36 -14.22
CA ASP A 218 1.31 -3.43 -15.30
C ASP A 218 2.75 -2.89 -15.15
N ARG A 219 3.29 -2.89 -13.93
CA ARG A 219 4.65 -2.42 -13.65
C ARG A 219 5.72 -3.49 -13.85
N PHE A 220 5.42 -4.75 -13.53
CA PHE A 220 6.41 -5.85 -13.51
C PHE A 220 6.23 -6.85 -14.64
N ASP A 221 5.07 -6.88 -15.28
CA ASP A 221 4.76 -7.71 -16.44
C ASP A 221 4.88 -6.88 -17.72
N THR A 222 6.11 -6.42 -17.99
CA THR A 222 6.43 -5.63 -19.18
C THR A 222 7.55 -6.29 -19.97
N PRO A 223 7.52 -6.25 -21.30
CA PRO A 223 8.58 -6.82 -22.13
C PRO A 223 9.98 -6.29 -21.78
N ASP A 224 10.07 -5.00 -21.41
CA ASP A 224 11.33 -4.35 -21.04
C ASP A 224 11.90 -4.90 -19.73
N PHE A 225 11.05 -5.14 -18.73
CA PHE A 225 11.49 -5.74 -17.47
C PHE A 225 11.91 -7.21 -17.68
N ASP A 226 11.20 -7.93 -18.56
CA ASP A 226 11.53 -9.30 -18.93
C ASP A 226 12.90 -9.38 -19.60
N MET A 227 13.22 -8.39 -20.43
CA MET A 227 14.54 -8.29 -21.03
C MET A 227 15.65 -8.08 -19.98
N TYR A 228 15.39 -7.25 -18.97
CA TYR A 228 16.33 -7.04 -17.88
C TYR A 228 16.55 -8.32 -17.06
N VAL A 229 15.48 -9.09 -16.81
CA VAL A 229 15.57 -10.42 -16.18
C VAL A 229 16.37 -11.40 -17.06
N ASN A 230 16.11 -11.44 -18.37
CA ASN A 230 16.84 -12.31 -19.29
C ASN A 230 18.33 -11.98 -19.32
N ALA A 231 18.70 -10.71 -19.37
CA ALA A 231 20.11 -10.28 -19.34
C ALA A 231 20.82 -10.74 -18.05
N GLU A 232 20.16 -10.63 -16.90
CA GLU A 232 20.66 -11.15 -15.63
C GLU A 232 20.81 -12.68 -15.68
N GLN A 233 19.80 -13.39 -16.18
CA GLN A 233 19.82 -14.86 -16.24
C GLN A 233 20.92 -15.39 -17.15
N VAL A 234 21.24 -14.73 -18.27
CA VAL A 234 22.38 -15.11 -19.12
C VAL A 234 23.68 -15.14 -18.31
N LEU A 235 23.94 -14.11 -17.50
CA LEU A 235 25.15 -14.03 -16.68
C LEU A 235 25.18 -15.12 -15.60
N ILE A 236 24.08 -15.26 -14.85
CA ILE A 236 24.00 -16.21 -13.74
C ILE A 236 24.10 -17.65 -14.23
N LYS A 237 23.35 -18.00 -15.27
CA LYS A 237 23.35 -19.35 -15.84
C LYS A 237 24.70 -19.69 -16.49
N CYS A 238 25.34 -18.72 -17.15
CA CYS A 238 26.67 -18.92 -17.70
C CYS A 238 27.67 -19.31 -16.60
N ILE A 239 27.67 -18.61 -15.46
CA ILE A 239 28.58 -18.90 -14.34
C ILE A 239 28.27 -20.27 -13.72
N ARG A 240 26.99 -20.66 -13.68
CA ARG A 240 26.56 -21.97 -13.14
C ARG A 240 26.78 -23.14 -14.09
N GLY A 241 27.04 -22.87 -15.37
CA GLY A 241 27.09 -23.89 -16.43
C GLY A 241 25.70 -24.41 -16.85
N ASP A 242 24.64 -23.66 -16.56
CA ASP A 242 23.26 -23.98 -16.96
C ASP A 242 23.01 -23.58 -18.43
N GLU A 243 21.95 -24.12 -19.05
CA GLU A 243 21.53 -23.74 -20.40
C GLU A 243 20.92 -22.32 -20.44
N PHE A 244 21.53 -21.42 -21.21
CA PHE A 244 21.14 -20.00 -21.32
C PHE A 244 20.88 -19.52 -22.76
N GLU A 245 20.82 -20.43 -23.73
CA GLU A 245 20.70 -20.10 -25.16
C GLU A 245 19.42 -19.35 -25.50
N GLY A 246 18.30 -19.71 -24.87
CA GLY A 246 17.02 -19.04 -25.05
C GLY A 246 17.06 -17.57 -24.59
N GLU A 247 17.63 -17.32 -23.41
CA GLU A 247 17.78 -15.95 -22.90
C GLU A 247 18.80 -15.15 -23.70
N LEU A 248 19.91 -15.75 -24.12
CA LEU A 248 20.93 -15.09 -24.95
C LEU A 248 20.34 -14.66 -26.30
N HIS A 249 19.56 -15.52 -26.94
CA HIS A 249 18.90 -15.19 -28.20
C HIS A 249 17.90 -14.05 -28.01
N ALA A 250 17.11 -14.06 -26.92
CA ALA A 250 16.18 -12.98 -26.63
C ALA A 250 16.91 -11.63 -26.43
N VAL A 251 18.02 -11.63 -25.68
CA VAL A 251 18.84 -10.44 -25.41
C VAL A 251 19.46 -9.90 -26.69
N THR A 252 20.15 -10.74 -27.46
CA THR A 252 20.80 -10.32 -28.71
C THR A 252 19.79 -9.85 -29.75
N THR A 253 18.60 -10.46 -29.82
CA THR A 253 17.54 -10.01 -30.73
C THR A 253 16.97 -8.66 -30.32
N PHE A 254 16.76 -8.42 -29.03
CA PHE A 254 16.16 -7.17 -28.54
C PHE A 254 17.07 -5.96 -28.72
N TYR A 255 18.35 -6.11 -28.39
CA TYR A 255 19.34 -5.04 -28.48
C TYR A 255 19.98 -4.93 -29.87
N GLY A 256 19.80 -5.96 -30.72
CA GLY A 256 20.22 -5.94 -32.12
C GLY A 256 21.69 -5.60 -32.29
N ASP A 257 21.98 -4.51 -33.01
CA ASP A 257 23.34 -4.09 -33.36
C ASP A 257 24.22 -3.73 -32.15
N ASP A 258 23.63 -3.50 -30.96
CA ASP A 258 24.38 -3.26 -29.73
C ASP A 258 25.16 -4.50 -29.25
N PHE A 259 24.74 -5.71 -29.65
CA PHE A 259 25.45 -6.95 -29.33
C PHE A 259 25.78 -7.78 -30.57
N GLN A 260 27.05 -8.19 -30.65
CA GLN A 260 27.47 -9.27 -31.54
C GLN A 260 27.46 -10.59 -30.77
N GLU A 261 26.57 -11.50 -31.15
CA GLU A 261 26.31 -12.75 -30.43
C GLU A 261 27.60 -13.58 -30.19
N ASP A 262 28.43 -13.77 -31.21
CA ASP A 262 29.67 -14.53 -31.10
C ASP A 262 30.65 -13.92 -30.09
N ASN A 263 30.80 -12.59 -30.12
CA ASN A 263 31.66 -11.87 -29.18
C ASN A 263 31.13 -11.97 -27.76
N LEU A 264 29.81 -11.83 -27.58
CA LEU A 264 29.16 -11.96 -26.28
C LEU A 264 29.34 -13.38 -25.72
N ARG A 265 29.20 -14.43 -26.55
CA ARG A 265 29.48 -15.82 -26.16
C ARG A 265 30.92 -16.02 -25.69
N CYS A 266 31.89 -15.45 -26.42
CA CYS A 266 33.30 -15.51 -26.01
C CYS A 266 33.53 -14.81 -24.67
N GLN A 267 32.95 -13.62 -24.47
CA GLN A 267 33.05 -12.87 -23.22
C GLN A 267 32.42 -13.62 -22.04
N LEU A 268 31.25 -14.22 -22.23
CA LEU A 268 30.57 -15.03 -21.21
C LEU A 268 31.42 -16.23 -20.78
N ARG A 269 32.03 -16.96 -21.71
CA ARG A 269 32.96 -18.06 -21.40
C ARG A 269 34.16 -17.59 -20.58
N MET A 270 34.72 -16.44 -20.92
CA MET A 270 35.82 -15.85 -20.14
C MET A 270 35.40 -15.48 -18.72
N ILE A 271 34.21 -14.91 -18.55
CA ILE A 271 33.65 -14.58 -17.23
C ILE A 271 33.52 -15.85 -16.38
N SER A 272 32.96 -16.92 -16.93
CA SER A 272 32.82 -18.20 -16.23
C SER A 272 34.17 -18.77 -15.78
N ALA A 273 35.16 -18.80 -16.70
CA ALA A 273 36.50 -19.32 -16.41
C ALA A 273 37.23 -18.50 -15.33
N ASN A 274 37.09 -17.17 -15.37
CA ASN A 274 37.67 -16.29 -14.35
C ASN A 274 37.02 -16.50 -12.98
N PHE A 275 35.69 -16.62 -12.93
CA PHE A 275 34.96 -16.85 -11.69
C PHE A 275 35.34 -18.17 -11.02
N GLU A 276 35.44 -19.25 -11.78
CA GLU A 276 35.93 -20.54 -11.27
C GLU A 276 37.35 -20.46 -10.69
N SER A 277 38.21 -19.65 -11.31
CA SER A 277 39.60 -19.47 -10.87
C SER A 277 39.73 -18.65 -9.58
N ASP A 278 38.79 -17.75 -9.33
CA ASP A 278 38.75 -16.92 -8.13
C ASP A 278 38.16 -17.69 -6.94
N CYS A 279 37.09 -18.48 -7.15
CA CYS A 279 36.55 -19.36 -6.10
C CYS A 279 37.60 -20.35 -5.57
N LYS A 280 38.37 -20.98 -6.46
CA LYS A 280 39.46 -21.90 -6.07
C LYS A 280 40.56 -21.23 -5.23
N ARG A 281 40.80 -19.93 -5.44
CA ARG A 281 41.81 -19.15 -4.70
C ARG A 281 41.33 -18.70 -3.32
N GLU A 282 40.01 -18.61 -3.11
CA GLU A 282 39.43 -18.33 -1.79
C GLU A 282 39.41 -19.58 -0.89
N ASP A 283 39.16 -20.76 -1.46
CA ASP A 283 39.17 -22.04 -0.70
C ASP A 283 40.57 -22.46 -0.21
N GLU A 284 41.63 -21.89 -0.79
CA GLU A 284 43.03 -22.14 -0.42
C GLU A 284 43.58 -21.18 0.66
N ARG A 285 42.77 -20.22 1.15
CA ARG A 285 43.15 -19.25 2.20
C ARG A 285 42.48 -19.55 3.54
#